data_AF-A0A837BYA4-F1
#
_entry.id   AF-A0A837BYA4-F1
#
_cell.length_a   1.000
_cell.length_b   1.000
_cell.length_c   1.000
_cell.angle_alpha   90.00
_cell.angle_beta   90.00
_cell.angle_gamma   90.00
#
_symmetry.space_group_name_H-M   'P 1'
#
loop_
_entity.id
_entity.type
_entity.pdbx_description
1 polymer ?
#
loop_
_entity_poly.entity_id
_entity_poly.type
_entity_poly.pdbx_seq_one_letter_code
_entity_poly.pdbx_strand_id
1 'polypeptide(L)' 'MEVDEMDPHKMTLQELGKHFYGRTVQFKLKNGKTKTIFVQDIMNEEDDEPELTFIGGSEENEVRISEIVSACEIKK' A
#
# COMPACT_ATOMS: atom_id res chain seq x y z
N MET A 1 -8.12 12.05 -16.27
CA MET A 1 -6.92 11.80 -15.46
C MET A 1 -6.73 10.30 -15.46
N GLU A 2 -5.66 9.79 -16.05
CA GLU A 2 -5.32 8.37 -15.92
C GLU A 2 -4.92 8.12 -14.47
N VAL A 3 -5.72 7.31 -13.78
CA VAL A 3 -5.32 6.68 -12.53
C VAL A 3 -4.68 5.36 -12.94
N ASP A 4 -3.35 5.28 -12.84
CA ASP A 4 -2.64 4.01 -12.94
C ASP A 4 -3.04 3.17 -11.72
N GLU A 5 -4.09 2.37 -11.89
CA GLU A 5 -4.51 1.38 -10.91
C GLU A 5 -3.49 0.22 -10.95
N MET A 6 -2.74 0.11 -9.87
CA MET A 6 -1.65 -0.86 -9.69
C MET A 6 -2.12 -2.03 -8.83
N ASP A 7 -1.57 -3.21 -9.09
CA ASP A 7 -1.75 -4.40 -8.25
C ASP A 7 -0.48 -4.62 -7.41
N PRO A 8 -0.48 -4.24 -6.11
CA PRO A 8 0.71 -4.34 -5.27
C PRO A 8 1.23 -5.78 -5.10
N HIS A 9 0.38 -6.80 -5.29
CA HIS A 9 0.79 -8.21 -5.17
C HIS A 9 1.72 -8.66 -6.29
N LYS A 10 1.74 -7.94 -7.41
CA LYS A 10 2.59 -8.23 -8.57
C LYS A 10 3.90 -7.43 -8.56
N MET A 11 4.14 -6.67 -7.50
CA MET A 11 5.30 -5.79 -7.38
C MET A 11 6.31 -6.36 -6.40
N THR A 12 7.59 -6.20 -6.72
CA THR A 12 8.70 -6.41 -5.79
C THR A 12 8.72 -5.31 -4.72
N LEU A 13 9.38 -5.56 -3.59
CA LEU A 13 9.57 -4.53 -2.54
C LEU A 13 10.20 -3.25 -3.08
N GLN A 14 11.14 -3.37 -4.03
CA GLN A 14 11.76 -2.22 -4.68
C GLN A 14 10.75 -1.42 -5.52
N GLU A 15 9.86 -2.09 -6.25
CA GLU A 15 8.80 -1.45 -7.02
C GLU A 15 7.76 -0.81 -6.10
N LEU A 16 7.37 -1.48 -5.02
CA LEU A 16 6.49 -0.92 -3.99
C LEU A 16 7.10 0.36 -3.39
N GLY A 17 8.38 0.33 -3.03
CA GLY A 17 9.11 1.52 -2.58
C GLY A 17 9.12 2.62 -3.65
N LYS A 18 9.39 2.28 -4.91
CA LYS A 18 9.40 3.25 -6.00
C LYS A 18 8.02 3.87 -6.26
N HIS A 19 6.93 3.12 -6.09
CA HIS A 19 5.57 3.51 -6.44
C HIS A 19 4.78 4.14 -5.29
N PHE A 20 5.04 3.74 -4.06
CA PHE A 20 4.19 4.08 -2.91
C PHE A 20 4.92 4.83 -1.80
N TYR A 21 6.20 4.53 -1.53
CA TYR A 21 6.94 5.20 -0.44
C TYR A 21 7.01 6.71 -0.64
N GLY A 22 6.71 7.47 0.41
CA GLY A 22 6.71 8.93 0.40
C GLY A 22 5.59 9.56 -0.42
N ARG A 23 4.49 8.83 -0.68
CA ARG A 23 3.35 9.30 -1.49
C ARG A 23 2.02 9.08 -0.80
N THR A 24 1.04 9.89 -1.19
CA THR A 24 -0.35 9.64 -0.84
C THR A 24 -0.92 8.59 -1.78
N VAL A 25 -1.27 7.43 -1.21
CA VAL A 25 -1.76 6.27 -1.94
C VAL A 25 -3.17 5.93 -1.46
N GLN A 26 -4.08 5.71 -2.39
CA GLN A 26 -5.38 5.14 -2.12
C GLN A 26 -5.35 3.64 -2.39
N PHE A 27 -5.64 2.87 -1.36
CA PHE A 27 -5.78 1.42 -1.39
C PHE A 27 -7.25 1.03 -1.45
N LYS A 28 -7.61 0.20 -2.41
CA LYS A 28 -8.90 -0.48 -2.45
C LYS A 28 -8.75 -1.82 -1.74
N LEU A 29 -9.57 -2.05 -0.73
CA LEU A 29 -9.49 -3.24 0.12
C LEU A 29 -10.48 -4.33 -0.33
N LYS A 30 -10.20 -5.58 0.03
CA LYS A 30 -11.05 -6.75 -0.27
C LYS A 30 -12.46 -6.63 0.31
N ASN A 31 -12.60 -5.90 1.41
CA ASN A 31 -13.90 -5.60 2.04
C ASN A 31 -14.72 -4.50 1.31
N GLY A 32 -14.23 -4.01 0.16
CA GLY A 32 -14.88 -2.99 -0.65
C GLY A 32 -14.66 -1.55 -0.19
N LYS A 33 -13.99 -1.32 0.96
CA LYS A 33 -13.62 0.02 1.42
C LYS A 33 -12.39 0.53 0.67
N THR A 34 -12.25 1.85 0.63
CA THR A 34 -11.01 2.51 0.22
C THR A 34 -10.35 3.15 1.42
N LYS A 35 -9.03 3.09 1.48
CA LYS A 35 -8.21 3.69 2.53
C LYS A 35 -7.11 4.50 1.89
N THR A 36 -7.05 5.78 2.22
CA THR A 36 -6.03 6.68 1.67
C THR A 36 -5.06 7.04 2.77
N ILE A 37 -3.78 6.75 2.58
CA ILE A 37 -2.71 7.07 3.54
C ILE A 37 -1.53 7.73 2.83
N PHE A 38 -0.74 8.50 3.57
CA PHE A 38 0.59 8.88 3.13
C PHE A 38 1.58 7.81 3.59
N VAL A 39 2.14 7.02 2.68
CA VAL A 39 3.00 5.89 3.04
C VAL A 39 4.36 6.41 3.50
N GLN A 40 4.63 6.27 4.79
CA GLN A 40 5.87 6.67 5.44
C GLN A 40 6.89 5.54 5.51
N ASP A 41 6.42 4.29 5.56
CA ASP A 41 7.27 3.11 5.57
C ASP A 41 6.56 1.90 4.94
N ILE A 42 7.36 0.90 4.55
CA ILE A 42 6.87 -0.40 4.05
C ILE A 42 7.61 -1.48 4.83
N MET A 43 6.93 -2.04 5.83
CA MET A 43 7.48 -3.11 6.65
C MET A 43 7.29 -4.45 5.95
N ASN A 44 8.34 -5.26 5.94
CA ASN A 44 8.31 -6.66 5.54
C ASN A 44 8.59 -7.49 6.79
N GLU A 45 7.56 -8.09 7.37
CA GLU A 45 7.74 -9.00 8.48
C GLU A 45 8.31 -10.31 7.92
N GLU A 46 9.47 -10.75 8.40
CA GLU A 46 10.12 -12.00 7.96
C GLU A 46 9.83 -13.19 8.88
N ASP A 47 8.80 -13.07 9.73
CA ASP A 47 8.36 -14.14 10.63
C ASP A 47 7.68 -15.30 9.86
N ASP A 48 7.14 -16.28 10.59
CA ASP A 48 6.53 -17.50 10.03
C ASP A 48 5.42 -17.24 8.97
N GLU A 49 4.81 -16.06 9.00
CA GLU A 49 3.88 -15.56 7.98
C GLU A 49 4.38 -14.23 7.40
N PRO A 50 5.18 -14.24 6.33
CA PRO A 50 5.72 -13.00 5.79
C PRO A 50 4.61 -12.12 5.22
N GLU A 51 4.44 -10.94 5.80
CA GLU A 51 3.41 -9.97 5.45
C GLU A 51 4.04 -8.58 5.22
N LEU A 52 3.66 -7.97 4.09
CA LEU A 52 4.02 -6.58 3.80
C LEU A 52 2.94 -5.64 4.33
N THR A 53 3.36 -4.61 5.06
CA THR A 53 2.47 -3.60 5.63
C THR A 53 2.92 -2.20 5.24
N PHE A 54 2.00 -1.42 4.68
CA PHE A 54 2.18 0.00 4.37
C PHE A 54 1.84 0.84 5.60
N ILE A 55 2.80 1.60 6.12
CA ILE A 55 2.67 2.37 7.36
C ILE A 55 2.42 3.85 7.05
N GLY A 56 1.34 4.42 7.59
CA GLY A 56 0.99 5.84 7.40
C GLY A 56 1.33 6.77 8.57
N GLY A 57 2.04 6.28 9.60
CA GLY A 57 2.48 7.07 10.77
C GLY A 57 1.63 6.91 12.03
N SER A 58 0.55 6.13 11.98
CA SER A 58 -0.23 5.68 13.14
C SER A 58 -0.81 4.29 12.84
N GLU A 59 -1.15 3.53 13.90
CA GLU A 59 -1.72 2.17 13.77
C GLU A 59 -3.00 2.16 12.90
N GLU A 60 -3.85 3.18 13.05
CA GLU A 60 -5.06 3.34 12.24
C GLU A 60 -4.77 3.58 10.75
N ASN A 61 -3.53 3.95 10.39
CA ASN A 61 -3.06 4.20 9.02
C ASN A 61 -2.13 3.10 8.51
N GLU A 62 -2.23 1.90 9.05
CA GLU A 62 -1.58 0.71 8.51
C GLU A 62 -2.47 0.00 7.50
N VAL A 63 -1.88 -0.51 6.42
CA VAL A 63 -2.59 -1.30 5.41
C VAL A 63 -1.76 -2.53 5.09
N ARG A 64 -2.30 -3.72 5.36
CA ARG A 64 -1.66 -4.98 5.03
C ARG A 64 -1.84 -5.31 3.56
N ILE A 65 -0.81 -5.80 2.90
CA ILE A 65 -0.86 -6.15 1.48
C ILE A 65 -1.96 -7.19 1.21
N SER A 66 -2.15 -8.12 2.14
CA SER A 66 -3.16 -9.18 2.09
C SER A 66 -4.61 -8.64 2.04
N GLU A 67 -4.86 -7.42 2.51
CA GLU A 67 -6.17 -6.79 2.46
C GLU A 67 -6.41 -6.01 1.17
N ILE A 68 -5.37 -5.74 0.38
CA ILE A 68 -5.45 -4.89 -0.80
C ILE A 68 -6.01 -5.67 -1.99
N VAL A 69 -6.71 -4.97 -2.87
CA VAL A 69 -7.11 -5.42 -4.21
C VAL A 69 -6.34 -4.62 -5.26
N SER A 70 -6.25 -3.31 -5.06
CA SER A 70 -5.52 -2.41 -5.95
C SER A 70 -5.08 -1.15 -5.19
N ALA A 71 -4.13 -0.43 -5.76
CA ALA A 71 -3.60 0.83 -5.22
C ALA A 71 -3.46 1.87 -6.35
N CYS A 72 -3.65 3.14 -6.02
CA CYS A 72 -3.34 4.24 -6.93
C CYS A 72 -2.71 5.41 -6.17
N GLU A 73 -1.70 6.03 -6.77
CA GLU A 73 -1.13 7.28 -6.28
C GLU A 73 -2.11 8.43 -6.50
N ILE A 74 -2.40 9.20 -5.46
CA ILE A 74 -3.13 10.46 -5.59
C ILE A 74 -2.12 11.58 -5.86
N LYS A 75 -2.05 12.00 -7.12
CA LYS A 75 -1.30 13.20 -7.52
C LYS A 75 -2.11 14.44 -7.14
N LYS A 76 -1.53 15.32 -6.32
CA LYS A 76 -2.06 16.66 -6.05
C LYS A 76 -1.62 17.65 -7.13
#